data_AF-A0A0F9PW35-F1
#
_entry.id   AF-A0A0F9PW35-F1
#
_cell.length_a   1.000
_cell.length_b   1.000
_cell.length_c   1.000
_cell.angle_alpha   90.00
_cell.angle_beta   90.00
_cell.angle_gamma   90.00
#
_symmetry.space_group_name_H-M   'P 1'
#
loop_
_entity.id
_entity.type
_entity.pdbx_description
1 polymer ?
#
loop_
_entity_poly.entity_id
_entity_poly.type
_entity_poly.pdbx_seq_one_letter_code
_entity_poly.pdbx_strand_id
1 'polypeptide(L)'
;MDRQIVALMFQEGGKFITEIIRNYGFKRTRTVQPVIVEKQPAKLDEPITEEGKASSVEAGCVPCAIGHFGTCTGLLNEAMRFAKKDGVGSSEVIDRVNMCLDELNAMERVDLRPEMITDLPEWEKELANRALTASRATRHGLEGLTDGNDLEKVAASTQTARTEIGRGWFQERMARMPKEEKEKLAEKAIEKLEEV
;
A
#
# COMPACT_ATOMS: atom_id res chain seq x y z
N MET A 1 8.50 -38.29 -24.49
CA MET A 1 8.72 -38.69 -23.09
C MET A 1 7.68 -39.72 -22.72
N ASP A 2 8.12 -40.90 -22.33
CA ASP A 2 7.26 -42.07 -22.12
C ASP A 2 6.46 -41.91 -20.81
N ARG A 3 5.14 -42.08 -20.88
CA ARG A 3 4.23 -41.89 -19.74
C ARG A 3 4.52 -42.86 -18.59
N GLN A 4 5.20 -43.98 -18.88
CA GLN A 4 5.61 -44.95 -17.88
C GLN A 4 6.80 -44.46 -17.03
N ILE A 5 7.68 -43.61 -17.58
CA ILE A 5 8.86 -43.07 -16.86
C ILE A 5 8.42 -42.00 -15.85
N VAL A 6 7.42 -41.19 -16.19
CA VAL A 6 6.88 -40.16 -15.29
C VAL A 6 6.17 -40.80 -14.08
N ALA A 7 5.44 -41.90 -14.29
CA ALA A 7 4.76 -42.62 -13.21
C ALA A 7 5.75 -43.24 -12.21
N LEU A 8 6.89 -43.76 -12.68
CA LEU A 8 7.91 -44.36 -11.81
C LEU A 8 8.59 -43.30 -10.91
N MET A 9 8.83 -42.09 -11.44
CA MET A 9 9.43 -40.99 -10.67
C MET A 9 8.52 -40.47 -9.54
N PHE A 10 7.19 -40.45 -9.74
CA PHE A 10 6.26 -40.07 -8.66
C PHE A 10 6.18 -41.12 -7.54
N GLN A 11 6.36 -42.40 -7.87
CA GLN A 11 6.28 -43.49 -6.88
C GLN A 11 7.54 -43.58 -5.99
N GLU A 12 8.71 -43.19 -6.51
CA GLU A 12 9.95 -43.13 -5.71
C GLU A 12 10.10 -41.82 -4.92
N GLY A 13 9.60 -40.69 -5.45
CA GLY A 13 9.65 -39.40 -4.73
C GLY A 13 8.84 -39.38 -3.42
N GLY A 14 7.72 -40.09 -3.37
CA GLY A 14 6.88 -40.18 -2.16
C GLY A 14 7.52 -40.94 -0.99
N LYS A 15 8.42 -41.88 -1.28
CA LYS A 15 9.12 -42.65 -0.23
C LYS A 15 10.17 -41.79 0.49
N PHE A 16 10.81 -40.89 -0.24
CA PHE A 16 11.84 -40.00 0.30
C PHE A 16 11.27 -38.97 1.28
N ILE A 17 10.09 -38.41 1.00
CA ILE A 17 9.40 -37.47 1.90
C ILE A 17 8.95 -38.17 3.19
N THR A 18 8.48 -39.42 3.08
CA THR A 18 8.00 -40.19 4.23
C THR A 18 9.14 -40.57 5.19
N GLU A 19 10.35 -40.82 4.68
CA GLU A 19 11.53 -41.13 5.49
C GLU A 19 12.09 -39.89 6.22
N ILE A 20 12.04 -38.71 5.58
CA ILE A 20 12.46 -37.44 6.17
C ILE A 20 11.56 -37.04 7.35
N ILE A 21 10.24 -37.22 7.21
CA ILE A 21 9.28 -36.95 8.30
C ILE A 21 9.48 -37.91 9.48
N ARG A 22 9.88 -39.16 9.22
CA ARG A 22 10.06 -40.17 10.27
C ARG A 22 11.34 -39.96 11.10
N ASN A 23 12.40 -39.38 10.51
CA ASN A 23 13.68 -39.14 11.20
C ASN A 23 13.81 -37.75 11.84
N TYR A 24 13.01 -36.76 11.45
CA TYR A 24 12.97 -35.47 12.14
C TYR A 24 12.04 -35.54 13.35
N GLY A 25 12.61 -35.94 14.49
CA GLY A 25 11.95 -35.98 15.79
C GLY A 25 11.34 -34.62 16.16
N PHE A 26 10.02 -34.52 16.02
CA PHE A 26 9.20 -33.44 16.54
C PHE A 26 9.35 -33.43 18.07
N LYS A 27 10.15 -32.50 18.62
CA LYS A 27 10.22 -32.27 20.06
C LYS A 27 8.84 -31.83 20.52
N ARG A 28 8.08 -32.76 21.12
CA ARG A 28 6.84 -32.49 21.84
C ARG A 28 7.12 -31.39 22.86
N THR A 29 6.62 -30.20 22.62
CA THR A 29 6.43 -29.22 23.67
C THR A 29 5.48 -29.84 24.69
N ARG A 30 5.99 -30.01 25.91
CA ARG A 30 5.28 -30.52 27.07
C ARG A 30 4.10 -29.60 27.32
N THR A 31 2.87 -30.11 27.22
CA THR A 31 1.67 -29.39 27.66
C THR A 31 1.80 -29.11 29.15
N VAL A 32 2.07 -27.86 29.48
CA VAL A 32 2.00 -27.36 30.86
C VAL A 32 0.53 -27.27 31.20
N GLN A 33 0.09 -28.03 32.21
CA GLN A 33 -1.27 -27.90 32.75
C GLN A 33 -1.48 -26.48 33.27
N PRO A 34 -2.66 -25.85 33.08
CA PRO A 34 -2.92 -24.56 33.65
C PRO A 34 -3.00 -24.69 35.18
N VAL A 35 -2.05 -24.08 35.88
CA VAL A 35 -2.15 -23.83 37.32
C VAL A 35 -3.23 -22.77 37.48
N ILE A 36 -4.36 -23.15 38.10
CA ILE A 36 -5.37 -22.19 38.54
C ILE A 36 -4.74 -21.41 39.70
N VAL A 37 -4.20 -20.24 39.39
CA VAL A 37 -3.76 -19.28 40.40
C VAL A 37 -5.02 -18.59 40.91
N GLU A 38 -5.40 -18.92 42.14
CA GLU A 38 -6.47 -18.25 42.87
C GLU A 38 -6.12 -16.76 42.99
N LYS A 39 -6.89 -15.93 42.27
CA LYS A 39 -6.63 -14.49 42.13
C LYS A 39 -6.95 -13.82 43.47
N GLN A 40 -5.93 -13.57 44.29
CA GLN A 40 -6.03 -12.56 45.34
C GLN A 40 -6.41 -11.22 44.69
N PRO A 41 -7.34 -10.45 45.29
CA PRO A 41 -7.75 -9.18 44.72
C PRO A 41 -6.55 -8.23 44.70
N ALA A 42 -6.07 -7.93 43.50
CA ALA A 42 -5.05 -6.91 43.28
C ALA A 42 -5.60 -5.58 43.82
N LYS A 43 -4.82 -4.96 44.70
CA LYS A 43 -5.03 -3.57 45.10
C LYS A 43 -5.05 -2.73 43.83
N LEU A 44 -6.00 -1.81 43.75
CA LEU A 44 -6.06 -0.78 42.71
C LEU A 44 -4.83 0.10 42.87
N ASP A 45 -3.79 -0.22 42.11
CA ASP A 45 -2.65 0.68 41.95
C ASP A 45 -3.11 1.91 41.16
N GLU A 46 -2.61 3.05 41.62
CA GLU A 46 -2.89 4.42 41.20
C GLU A 46 -2.79 4.62 39.67
N PRO A 47 -3.44 5.66 39.10
CA PRO A 47 -3.44 5.90 37.66
C PRO A 47 -2.01 5.96 37.13
N ILE A 48 -1.73 5.14 36.12
CA ILE A 48 -0.46 5.14 35.39
C ILE A 48 -0.34 6.46 34.65
N THR A 49 0.18 7.48 35.31
CA THR A 49 0.71 8.70 34.69
C THR A 49 2.13 8.40 34.22
N GLU A 50 2.25 7.57 33.18
CA GLU A 50 3.42 7.63 32.32
C GLU A 50 3.01 8.43 31.09
N GLU A 51 3.32 9.72 31.12
CA GLU A 51 3.42 10.54 29.91
C GLU A 51 4.54 9.95 29.05
N GLY A 52 4.22 8.87 28.33
CA GLY A 52 5.01 8.43 27.20
C GLY A 52 5.00 9.57 26.20
N LYS A 53 6.03 10.41 26.21
CA LYS A 53 6.31 11.35 25.13
C LYS A 53 6.33 10.53 23.85
N ALA A 54 5.27 10.66 23.07
CA ALA A 54 5.26 10.17 21.70
C ALA A 54 6.52 10.74 21.04
N SER A 55 7.44 9.84 20.67
CA SER A 55 8.55 10.19 19.78
C SER A 55 7.96 10.92 18.58
N SER A 56 8.59 12.01 18.16
CA SER A 56 8.16 12.88 17.05
C SER A 56 7.44 12.08 15.96
N VAL A 57 6.19 12.45 15.68
CA VAL A 57 5.42 11.88 14.59
C VAL A 57 6.16 12.23 13.29
N GLU A 58 6.43 11.22 12.46
CA GLU A 58 7.00 11.49 11.13
C GLU A 58 6.03 12.38 10.34
N ALA A 59 6.52 13.38 9.60
CA ALA A 59 5.63 14.23 8.81
C ALA A 59 4.96 13.43 7.68
N GLY A 60 3.80 13.89 7.22
CA GLY A 60 3.10 13.27 6.09
C GLY A 60 3.91 13.30 4.80
N CYS A 61 3.46 12.56 3.78
CA CYS A 61 4.22 12.42 2.53
C CYS A 61 3.34 12.64 1.29
N VAL A 62 3.30 13.88 0.77
CA VAL A 62 2.63 14.20 -0.50
C VAL A 62 3.19 13.39 -1.69
N PRO A 63 4.51 13.16 -1.81
CA PRO A 63 5.05 12.26 -2.83
C PRO A 63 4.53 10.82 -2.76
N CYS A 64 4.34 10.30 -1.56
CA CYS A 64 3.80 8.96 -1.34
C CYS A 64 2.35 8.89 -1.80
N ALA A 65 1.56 9.94 -1.50
CA ALA A 65 0.20 10.07 -2.01
C ALA A 65 0.13 10.08 -3.55
N ILE A 66 1.04 10.81 -4.22
CA ILE A 66 1.17 10.79 -5.69
C ILE A 66 1.53 9.39 -6.19
N GLY A 67 2.37 8.66 -5.46
CA GLY A 67 2.73 7.27 -5.72
C GLY A 67 1.52 6.32 -5.65
N HIS A 68 0.77 6.37 -4.55
CA HIS A 68 -0.45 5.58 -4.35
C HIS A 68 -1.49 5.84 -5.45
N PHE A 69 -1.73 7.11 -5.79
CA PHE A 69 -2.58 7.45 -6.93
C PHE A 69 -2.01 6.92 -8.26
N GLY A 70 -0.69 6.90 -8.42
CA GLY A 70 -0.01 6.29 -9.56
C GLY A 70 -0.29 4.80 -9.71
N THR A 71 -0.15 4.04 -8.63
CA THR A 71 -0.48 2.62 -8.58
C THR A 71 -1.96 2.40 -8.88
N CYS A 72 -2.85 3.14 -8.22
CA CYS A 72 -4.28 3.08 -8.45
C CYS A 72 -4.66 3.37 -9.91
N THR A 73 -4.13 4.42 -10.54
CA THR A 73 -4.36 4.66 -11.98
C THR A 73 -3.99 3.43 -12.79
N GLY A 74 -2.80 2.85 -12.57
CA GLY A 74 -2.34 1.69 -13.33
C GLY A 74 -3.29 0.50 -13.18
N LEU A 75 -3.71 0.21 -11.94
CA LEU A 75 -4.65 -0.84 -11.62
C LEU A 75 -6.02 -0.61 -12.28
N LEU A 76 -6.58 0.60 -12.17
CA LEU A 76 -7.89 0.92 -12.70
C LEU A 76 -7.91 0.96 -14.24
N ASN A 77 -6.81 1.36 -14.88
CA ASN A 77 -6.68 1.28 -16.34
C ASN A 77 -6.67 -0.17 -16.84
N GLU A 78 -5.98 -1.07 -16.13
CA GLU A 78 -6.03 -2.50 -16.46
C GLU A 78 -7.39 -3.11 -16.14
N ALA A 79 -8.02 -2.73 -15.02
CA ALA A 79 -9.39 -3.14 -14.70
C ALA A 79 -10.34 -2.74 -15.83
N MET A 80 -10.25 -1.51 -16.35
CA MET A 80 -11.02 -1.07 -17.51
C MET A 80 -10.80 -1.93 -18.75
N ARG A 81 -9.55 -2.36 -19.01
CA ARG A 81 -9.24 -3.25 -20.13
C ARG A 81 -9.95 -4.60 -20.01
N PHE A 82 -10.00 -5.17 -18.81
CA PHE A 82 -10.73 -6.42 -18.55
C PHE A 82 -12.25 -6.21 -18.55
N ALA A 83 -12.74 -5.12 -17.97
CA ALA A 83 -14.16 -4.80 -17.90
C ALA A 83 -14.80 -4.71 -19.31
N LYS A 84 -14.06 -4.18 -20.30
CA LYS A 84 -14.51 -4.13 -21.71
C LYS A 84 -14.71 -5.50 -22.34
N LYS A 85 -13.99 -6.52 -21.88
CA LYS A 85 -14.02 -7.86 -22.46
C LYS A 85 -14.92 -8.80 -21.67
N ASP A 86 -14.77 -8.80 -20.35
CA ASP A 86 -15.30 -9.82 -19.44
C ASP A 86 -16.32 -9.24 -18.44
N GLY A 87 -16.57 -7.92 -18.49
CA GLY A 87 -17.49 -7.21 -17.61
C GLY A 87 -16.88 -6.77 -16.27
N VAL A 88 -17.54 -5.82 -15.60
CA VAL A 88 -17.07 -5.22 -14.34
C VAL A 88 -17.06 -6.23 -13.17
N GLY A 89 -17.88 -7.29 -13.26
CA GLY A 89 -17.93 -8.36 -12.25
C GLY A 89 -16.89 -9.47 -12.44
N SER A 90 -15.95 -9.34 -13.39
CA SER A 90 -14.90 -10.33 -13.57
C SER A 90 -13.89 -10.30 -12.41
N SER A 91 -13.30 -11.46 -12.09
CA SER A 91 -12.32 -11.56 -11.00
C SER A 91 -11.14 -10.61 -11.18
N GLU A 92 -10.63 -10.46 -12.41
CA GLU A 92 -9.52 -9.55 -12.71
C GLU A 92 -9.84 -8.08 -12.42
N VAL A 93 -11.09 -7.66 -12.63
CA VAL A 93 -11.56 -6.31 -12.28
C VAL A 93 -11.66 -6.16 -10.78
N ILE A 94 -12.33 -7.12 -10.11
CA ILE A 94 -12.52 -7.11 -8.66
C ILE A 94 -11.16 -7.08 -7.93
N ASP A 95 -10.21 -7.92 -8.34
CA ASP A 95 -8.89 -8.01 -7.73
C ASP A 95 -8.12 -6.68 -7.86
N ARG A 96 -8.16 -6.03 -9.03
CA ARG A 96 -7.51 -4.72 -9.24
C ARG A 96 -8.18 -3.59 -8.48
N VAL A 97 -9.50 -3.59 -8.42
CA VAL A 97 -10.26 -2.62 -7.62
C VAL A 97 -9.87 -2.77 -6.16
N ASN A 98 -9.82 -4.00 -5.63
CA ASN A 98 -9.40 -4.27 -4.25
C ASN A 98 -7.96 -3.82 -3.98
N MET A 99 -7.02 -4.11 -4.90
CA MET A 99 -5.64 -3.61 -4.77
C MET A 99 -5.58 -2.08 -4.74
N CYS A 100 -6.38 -1.38 -5.55
CA CYS A 100 -6.43 0.08 -5.48
C CYS A 100 -7.04 0.56 -4.16
N LEU A 101 -8.09 -0.10 -3.66
CA LEU A 101 -8.65 0.23 -2.34
C LEU A 101 -7.61 0.07 -1.22
N ASP A 102 -6.74 -0.94 -1.29
CA ASP A 102 -5.63 -1.13 -0.35
C ASP A 102 -4.60 0.00 -0.42
N GLU A 103 -4.24 0.45 -1.62
CA GLU A 103 -3.35 1.61 -1.82
C GLU A 103 -3.96 2.89 -1.24
N LEU A 104 -5.25 3.15 -1.46
CA LEU A 104 -5.94 4.30 -0.88
C LEU A 104 -6.01 4.22 0.65
N ASN A 105 -6.24 3.02 1.19
CA ASN A 105 -6.24 2.79 2.63
C ASN A 105 -4.86 3.04 3.25
N ALA A 106 -3.79 2.57 2.60
CA ALA A 106 -2.41 2.82 3.04
C ALA A 106 -2.12 4.32 3.05
N MET A 107 -2.42 5.02 1.95
CA MET A 107 -2.24 6.46 1.85
C MET A 107 -2.96 7.22 2.97
N GLU A 108 -4.23 6.91 3.22
CA GLU A 108 -5.04 7.62 4.23
C GLU A 108 -4.66 7.30 5.68
N ARG A 109 -4.21 6.07 5.96
CA ARG A 109 -3.96 5.57 7.32
C ARG A 109 -2.49 5.56 7.71
N VAL A 110 -1.59 5.74 6.76
CA VAL A 110 -0.14 5.74 6.98
C VAL A 110 0.41 7.11 6.62
N ASP A 111 0.32 7.51 5.35
CA ASP A 111 1.03 8.69 4.85
C ASP A 111 0.36 10.01 5.17
N LEU A 112 -0.98 10.03 5.20
CA LEU A 112 -1.79 11.23 5.30
C LEU A 112 -2.70 11.23 6.53
N ARG A 113 -2.30 10.57 7.63
CA ARG A 113 -3.04 10.70 8.89
C ARG A 113 -3.06 12.16 9.37
N PRO A 114 -4.12 12.62 10.08
CA PRO A 114 -4.24 14.01 10.52
C PRO A 114 -3.01 14.52 11.30
N GLU A 115 -2.43 13.66 12.14
CA GLU A 115 -1.25 13.99 12.94
C GLU A 115 -0.03 14.26 12.03
N MET A 116 0.16 13.43 11.00
CA MET A 116 1.26 13.54 10.04
C MET A 116 1.11 14.80 9.17
N ILE A 117 -0.13 15.17 8.80
CA ILE A 117 -0.41 16.38 8.00
C ILE A 117 -0.10 17.65 8.80
N THR A 118 -0.33 17.64 10.12
CA THR A 118 -0.09 18.83 10.96
C THR A 118 1.38 19.26 10.91
N ASP A 119 2.29 18.29 10.79
CA ASP A 119 3.74 18.48 10.76
C ASP A 119 4.31 18.78 9.36
N LEU A 120 3.46 18.78 8.32
CA LEU A 120 3.88 19.16 6.96
C LEU A 120 4.21 20.66 6.87
N PRO A 121 5.08 21.06 5.92
CA PRO A 121 5.18 22.45 5.50
C PRO A 121 3.82 23.00 5.05
N GLU A 122 3.53 24.26 5.35
CA GLU A 122 2.21 24.86 5.09
C GLU A 122 1.75 24.71 3.62
N TRP A 123 2.69 24.81 2.67
CA TRP A 123 2.41 24.62 1.24
C TRP A 123 2.08 23.17 0.85
N GLU A 124 2.56 22.19 1.60
CA GLU A 124 2.24 20.77 1.38
C GLU A 124 0.92 20.36 2.04
N LYS A 125 0.50 21.03 3.13
CA LYS A 125 -0.76 20.73 3.82
C LYS A 125 -1.97 20.84 2.90
N GLU A 126 -2.01 21.85 2.04
CA GLU A 126 -3.11 22.01 1.08
C GLU A 126 -3.17 20.84 0.09
N LEU A 127 -2.00 20.43 -0.45
CA LEU A 127 -1.89 19.30 -1.36
C LEU A 127 -2.27 17.97 -0.69
N ALA A 128 -1.84 17.77 0.56
CA ALA A 128 -2.20 16.60 1.36
C ALA A 128 -3.70 16.50 1.63
N ASN A 129 -4.36 17.62 1.97
CA ASN A 129 -5.81 17.64 2.19
C ASN A 129 -6.60 17.41 0.90
N ARG A 130 -6.13 17.95 -0.23
CA ARG A 130 -6.68 17.64 -1.55
C ARG A 130 -6.53 16.15 -1.89
N ALA A 131 -5.36 15.58 -1.61
CA ALA A 131 -5.10 14.15 -1.81
C ALA A 131 -6.04 13.27 -0.98
N LEU A 132 -6.23 13.56 0.31
CA LEU A 132 -7.20 12.85 1.17
C LEU A 132 -8.62 12.93 0.64
N THR A 133 -9.05 14.11 0.19
CA THR A 133 -10.39 14.32 -0.35
C THR A 133 -10.60 13.52 -1.62
N ALA A 134 -9.63 13.58 -2.54
CA ALA A 134 -9.66 12.81 -3.77
C ALA A 134 -9.64 11.30 -3.51
N SER A 135 -8.84 10.84 -2.54
CA SER A 135 -8.76 9.43 -2.13
C SER A 135 -10.11 8.90 -1.66
N ARG A 136 -10.79 9.65 -0.78
CA ARG A 136 -12.13 9.33 -0.28
C ARG A 136 -13.14 9.27 -1.42
N ALA A 137 -13.11 10.25 -2.32
CA ALA A 137 -13.98 10.26 -3.48
C ALA A 137 -13.75 9.05 -4.40
N THR A 138 -12.49 8.69 -4.68
CA THR A 138 -12.15 7.49 -5.46
C THR A 138 -12.66 6.23 -4.77
N ARG A 139 -12.37 6.04 -3.48
CA ARG A 139 -12.83 4.85 -2.73
C ARG A 139 -14.35 4.72 -2.75
N HIS A 140 -15.08 5.80 -2.49
CA HIS A 140 -16.55 5.77 -2.56
C HIS A 140 -17.07 5.49 -3.97
N GLY A 141 -16.39 6.00 -5.01
CA GLY A 141 -16.69 5.66 -6.39
C GLY A 141 -16.48 4.17 -6.70
N LEU A 142 -15.41 3.57 -6.17
CA LEU A 142 -15.10 2.15 -6.33
C LEU A 142 -16.07 1.24 -5.56
N GLU A 143 -16.49 1.64 -4.36
CA GLU A 143 -17.49 0.93 -3.55
C GLU A 143 -18.89 0.95 -4.20
N GLY A 144 -19.18 1.99 -4.98
CA GLY A 144 -20.46 2.20 -5.66
C GLY A 144 -20.52 1.75 -7.12
N LEU A 145 -19.54 0.98 -7.62
CA LEU A 145 -19.50 0.58 -9.02
C LEU A 145 -20.70 -0.27 -9.43
N THR A 146 -21.38 0.14 -10.50
CA THR A 146 -22.47 -0.66 -11.09
C THR A 146 -22.13 -1.19 -12.47
N ASP A 147 -21.38 -0.41 -13.27
CA ASP A 147 -21.02 -0.76 -14.63
C ASP A 147 -19.61 -0.25 -15.03
N GLY A 148 -19.23 -0.53 -16.28
CA GLY A 148 -17.94 -0.10 -16.82
C GLY A 148 -17.81 1.42 -16.99
N ASN A 149 -18.91 2.16 -17.13
CA ASN A 149 -18.86 3.62 -17.24
C ASN A 149 -18.54 4.26 -15.89
N ASP A 150 -19.06 3.70 -14.80
CA ASP A 150 -18.70 4.13 -13.45
C ASP A 150 -17.20 3.89 -13.20
N LEU A 151 -16.69 2.71 -13.59
CA LEU A 151 -15.28 2.39 -13.48
C LEU A 151 -14.42 3.37 -14.30
N GLU A 152 -14.86 3.73 -15.50
CA GLU A 152 -14.17 4.70 -16.35
C GLU A 152 -14.10 6.08 -15.70
N LYS A 153 -15.22 6.56 -15.15
CA LYS A 153 -15.27 7.87 -14.46
C LYS A 153 -14.33 7.89 -13.27
N VAL A 154 -14.33 6.83 -12.46
CA VAL A 154 -13.47 6.73 -11.27
C VAL A 154 -11.99 6.62 -11.67
N ALA A 155 -11.66 5.86 -12.72
CA ALA A 155 -10.31 5.79 -13.25
C ALA A 155 -9.83 7.17 -13.74
N ALA A 156 -10.67 7.88 -14.49
CA ALA A 156 -10.37 9.20 -15.00
C ALA A 156 -10.19 10.23 -13.88
N SER A 157 -11.09 10.27 -12.88
CA SER A 157 -10.98 11.20 -11.76
C SER A 157 -9.73 10.93 -10.91
N THR A 158 -9.38 9.66 -10.71
CA THR A 158 -8.17 9.24 -9.98
C THR A 158 -6.90 9.71 -10.70
N GLN A 159 -6.86 9.55 -12.03
CA GLN A 159 -5.73 10.03 -12.84
C GLN A 159 -5.63 11.56 -12.87
N THR A 160 -6.77 12.26 -12.90
CA THR A 160 -6.80 13.73 -12.78
C THR A 160 -6.24 14.17 -11.43
N ALA A 161 -6.69 13.57 -10.33
CA ALA A 161 -6.19 13.87 -8.99
C ALA A 161 -4.67 13.66 -8.89
N ARG A 162 -4.17 12.50 -9.35
CA ARG A 162 -2.73 12.21 -9.44
C ARG A 162 -1.98 13.32 -10.17
N THR A 163 -2.50 13.73 -11.32
CA THR A 163 -1.85 14.68 -12.22
C THR A 163 -1.82 16.07 -11.62
N GLU A 164 -2.94 16.53 -11.07
CA GLU A 164 -3.05 17.86 -10.46
C GLU A 164 -2.20 17.98 -9.20
N ILE A 165 -2.30 17.01 -8.29
CA ILE A 165 -1.51 16.98 -7.06
C ILE A 165 -0.03 16.87 -7.38
N GLY A 166 0.33 15.97 -8.30
CA GLY A 166 1.71 15.79 -8.76
C GLY A 166 2.29 17.06 -9.36
N ARG A 167 1.57 17.70 -10.29
CA ARG A 167 2.01 18.97 -10.90
C ARG A 167 2.16 20.07 -9.86
N GLY A 168 1.17 20.24 -8.98
CA GLY A 168 1.22 21.24 -7.92
C GLY A 168 2.43 21.03 -7.00
N TRP A 169 2.67 19.79 -6.58
CA TRP A 169 3.83 19.47 -5.74
C TRP A 169 5.16 19.77 -6.42
N PHE A 170 5.34 19.33 -7.67
CA PHE A 170 6.57 19.61 -8.42
C PHE A 170 6.76 21.11 -8.66
N GLN A 171 5.71 21.85 -9.00
CA GLN A 171 5.79 23.29 -9.23
C GLN A 171 6.22 24.04 -7.96
N GLU A 172 5.57 23.78 -6.83
CA GLU A 172 5.89 24.43 -5.56
C GLU A 172 7.30 24.05 -5.06
N ARG A 173 7.68 22.78 -5.19
CA ARG A 173 9.02 22.29 -4.87
C ARG A 173 10.09 23.01 -5.70
N MET A 174 9.89 23.08 -7.01
CA MET A 174 10.83 23.76 -7.91
C MET A 174 10.88 25.26 -7.65
N ALA A 175 9.75 25.90 -7.32
CA ALA A 175 9.74 27.32 -6.97
C ALA A 175 10.59 27.60 -5.73
N ARG A 176 10.49 26.75 -4.70
CA ARG A 176 11.18 26.89 -3.40
C ARG A 176 12.59 26.35 -3.35
N MET A 177 13.01 25.56 -4.34
CA MET A 177 14.35 24.99 -4.38
C MET A 177 15.41 26.12 -4.46
N PRO A 178 16.47 26.06 -3.61
CA PRO A 178 17.59 27.00 -3.67
C PRO A 178 18.25 27.03 -5.05
N LYS A 179 18.86 28.16 -5.41
CA LYS A 179 19.51 28.33 -6.72
C LYS A 179 20.61 27.30 -6.97
N GLU A 180 21.45 27.04 -5.95
CA GLU A 180 22.53 26.06 -6.02
C GLU A 180 22.02 24.64 -6.28
N GLU A 181 20.89 24.27 -5.69
CA GLU A 181 20.27 22.96 -5.93
C GLU A 181 19.66 22.87 -7.33
N LYS A 182 19.08 23.96 -7.84
CA LYS A 182 18.57 24.03 -9.22
C LYS A 182 19.69 23.83 -10.24
N GLU A 183 20.84 24.47 -10.02
CA GLU A 183 22.02 24.36 -10.88
C GLU A 183 22.54 22.91 -10.90
N LYS A 184 22.70 22.29 -9.73
CA LYS A 184 23.09 20.87 -9.63
C LYS A 184 22.11 19.92 -10.31
N LEU A 185 20.80 20.21 -10.23
CA LEU A 185 19.79 19.40 -10.91
C LEU A 185 19.90 19.54 -12.44
N ALA A 186 20.17 20.75 -12.93
CA ALA A 186 20.35 21.01 -14.36
C ALA A 186 21.62 20.33 -14.89
N GLU A 187 22.74 20.40 -14.16
CA GLU A 187 24.00 19.73 -14.53
C GLU A 187 23.80 18.21 -14.64
N LYS A 188 23.16 17.58 -13.66
CA LYS A 188 22.84 16.14 -13.70
C LYS A 188 21.91 15.77 -14.85
N ALA A 189 21.00 16.66 -15.23
CA ALA A 189 20.10 16.42 -16.36
C ALA A 189 20.87 16.47 -17.69
N ILE A 190 21.83 17.38 -17.83
CA ILE A 190 22.72 17.46 -19.00
C ILE A 190 23.60 16.22 -19.09
N GLU A 191 24.26 15.83 -18.00
CA GLU A 191 25.12 14.63 -17.95
C GLU A 191 24.37 13.38 -18.41
N LYS A 192 23.15 13.16 -17.91
CA LYS A 192 22.32 12.01 -18.33
C LYS A 192 21.86 12.07 -19.79
N LEU A 193 21.73 13.26 -20.38
CA LEU A 193 21.40 13.39 -21.80
C LEU A 193 22.61 13.17 -22.70
N GLU A 194 23.82 13.39 -22.19
CA GLU A 194 25.08 13.11 -22.89
C GLU A 194 25.49 11.64 -22.82
N GLU A 195 24.97 10.89 -21.83
CA GLU A 195 25.16 9.43 -21.70
C GLU A 195 24.26 8.57 -22.61
N VAL A 196 23.26 9.17 -23.29
CA VAL A 196 22.27 8.48 -24.14
C VAL A 196 22.60 8.66 -25.63
#